data_AF-A0AAN8WL66-F1
#
_entry.id   AF-A0AAN8WL66-F1
#
_cell.length_a   1.000
_cell.length_b   1.000
_cell.length_c   1.000
_cell.angle_alpha   90.00
_cell.angle_beta   90.00
_cell.angle_gamma   90.00
#
_symmetry.space_group_name_H-M   'P 1'
#
loop_
_entity.id
_entity.type
_entity.pdbx_description
1 polymer ?
#
loop_
_entity_poly.entity_id
_entity_poly.type
_entity_poly.pdbx_seq_one_letter_code
_entity_poly.pdbx_strand_id
1 'polypeptide(L)'
;MEDEIARGYWPNQIEFLLSCLGYCIGLGNVWRFPYLAYKNGGAAFLIPYGIMLLCAGIPMFFMELALGQYVSLGPSVIFQKMAPLFSGVGWAMVIISLLTCAYYNLILAWAFFYTFASFSKDLPWGHCNNDFNSVETEC
;
A
#
# COMPACT_ATOMS: atom_id res chain seq x y z
N MET A 1 -1.90 -11.90 37.61
CA MET A 1 -2.17 -10.48 37.34
C MET A 1 -1.78 -10.31 35.90
N GLU A 2 -2.69 -10.64 34.97
CA GLU A 2 -2.46 -10.32 33.57
C GLU A 2 -2.44 -8.79 33.49
N ASP A 3 -1.29 -8.23 33.12
CA ASP A 3 -1.22 -6.83 32.72
C ASP A 3 -2.22 -6.66 31.57
N GLU A 4 -3.37 -6.03 31.84
CA GLU A 4 -4.21 -5.51 30.77
C GLU A 4 -3.31 -4.61 29.94
N ILE A 5 -2.98 -5.05 28.72
CA ILE A 5 -2.19 -4.28 27.78
C ILE A 5 -3.02 -3.04 27.43
N ALA A 6 -2.86 -1.98 28.21
CA ALA A 6 -3.50 -0.71 27.98
C ALA A 6 -3.06 -0.21 26.60
N ARG A 7 -4.03 0.21 25.78
CA ARG A 7 -3.78 0.63 24.40
C ARG A 7 -2.73 1.74 24.37
N GLY A 8 -1.68 1.55 23.57
CA GLY A 8 -0.67 2.58 23.33
C GLY A 8 -1.27 3.84 22.69
N TYR A 9 -0.70 4.99 23.02
CA TYR A 9 -1.04 6.28 22.42
C TYR A 9 0.12 6.79 21.56
N TRP A 10 -0.18 7.61 20.57
CA TRP A 10 0.84 8.31 19.79
C TRP A 10 1.38 9.49 20.60
N PRO A 11 2.71 9.58 20.85
CA PRO A 11 3.27 10.67 21.64
C PRO A 11 3.24 12.00 20.89
N ASN A 12 3.34 11.98 19.56
CA ASN A 12 3.33 13.16 18.70
C ASN A 12 2.33 13.04 17.55
N GLN A 13 1.65 14.15 17.23
CA GLN A 13 0.72 14.22 16.08
C GLN A 13 1.43 14.03 14.74
N ILE A 14 2.69 14.49 14.63
CA ILE A 14 3.50 14.37 13.41
C ILE A 14 3.85 12.91 13.12
N GLU A 15 4.14 12.10 14.15
CA GLU A 15 4.42 10.67 13.98
C GLU A 15 3.21 9.91 13.45
N PHE A 16 2.02 10.25 13.94
CA PHE A 16 0.77 9.72 13.41
C PHE A 16 0.56 10.12 11.95
N LEU A 17 0.73 11.41 11.63
CA LEU A 17 0.57 11.91 10.26
C LEU A 17 1.56 11.26 9.29
N LEU A 18 2.84 11.15 9.67
CA LEU A 18 3.87 10.51 8.86
C LEU A 18 3.59 9.02 8.66
N SER A 19 3.07 8.34 9.68
CA SER A 19 2.66 6.94 9.58
C SER A 19 1.50 6.75 8.58
N CYS A 20 0.50 7.64 8.62
CA CYS A 20 -0.60 7.65 7.64
C CYS A 20 -0.09 7.95 6.22
N LEU A 21 0.79 8.95 6.06
CA LEU A 21 1.36 9.28 4.75
C LEU A 21 2.20 8.14 4.18
N GLY A 22 3.01 7.48 5.02
CA GLY A 22 3.78 6.30 4.63
C GLY A 22 2.91 5.13 4.20
N TYR A 23 1.73 4.96 4.82
CA TYR A 23 0.74 3.97 4.38
C TYR A 23 0.08 4.32 3.04
N CYS A 24 -0.25 5.60 2.81
CA CYS A 24 -0.90 6.05 1.58
C CYS A 24 0.03 6.11 0.35
N ILE A 25 1.31 6.40 0.56
CA ILE A 25 2.30 6.52 -0.53
C ILE A 25 2.93 5.14 -0.78
N GLY A 26 2.36 4.42 -1.75
CA GLY A 26 2.84 3.09 -2.14
C GLY A 26 3.48 3.03 -3.53
N LEU A 27 4.05 1.87 -3.85
CA LEU A 27 4.63 1.56 -5.17
C LEU A 27 3.64 1.76 -6.33
N GLY A 28 2.34 1.60 -6.08
CA GLY A 28 1.29 1.87 -7.05
C GLY A 28 1.31 3.31 -7.59
N ASN A 29 1.72 4.29 -6.78
CA ASN A 29 1.84 5.69 -7.24
C ASN A 29 3.02 5.88 -8.20
N VAL A 30 4.04 5.02 -8.12
CA VAL A 30 5.26 5.12 -8.93
C VAL A 30 5.05 4.60 -10.35
N TRP A 31 4.39 3.44 -10.51
CA TRP A 31 4.22 2.83 -11.84
C TRP A 31 2.77 2.76 -12.32
N ARG A 32 1.80 2.46 -11.44
CA ARG A 32 0.44 2.14 -11.86
C ARG A 32 -0.31 3.41 -12.22
N PHE A 33 -0.15 4.46 -11.43
CA PHE A 33 -0.78 5.74 -11.71
C PHE A 33 -0.29 6.34 -13.04
N PRO A 34 1.03 6.47 -13.31
CA PRO A 34 1.50 6.95 -14.62
C PRO A 34 1.06 6.06 -15.78
N TYR A 35 1.09 4.74 -15.61
CA TYR A 35 0.66 3.79 -16.64
C TYR A 35 -0.83 3.97 -16.99
N LEU A 36 -1.71 4.09 -15.99
CA LEU A 36 -3.14 4.31 -16.22
C LEU A 36 -3.41 5.70 -16.80
N ALA A 37 -2.72 6.74 -16.33
CA ALA A 37 -2.85 8.08 -16.87
C ALA A 37 -2.47 8.10 -18.34
N TYR A 38 -1.32 7.51 -18.71
CA TYR A 38 -0.88 7.42 -20.10
C TYR A 38 -1.89 6.68 -20.99
N LYS A 39 -2.39 5.53 -20.55
CA LYS A 39 -3.35 4.72 -21.31
C LYS A 39 -4.71 5.41 -21.49
N ASN A 40 -5.15 6.21 -20.52
CA ASN A 40 -6.48 6.82 -20.48
C ASN A 40 -6.50 8.30 -20.91
N GLY A 41 -5.67 8.69 -21.87
CA GLY A 41 -5.67 10.05 -22.43
C GLY A 41 -4.75 11.04 -21.71
N GLY A 42 -3.72 10.55 -21.01
CA GLY A 42 -2.68 11.34 -20.37
C GLY A 42 -3.24 12.29 -19.32
N ALA A 43 -3.06 13.60 -19.54
CA ALA A 43 -3.52 14.64 -18.64
C ALA A 43 -5.06 14.70 -18.50
N ALA A 44 -5.82 14.26 -19.52
CA ALA A 44 -7.28 14.27 -19.44
C ALA A 44 -7.81 13.32 -18.34
N PHE A 45 -7.07 12.27 -18.00
CA PHE A 45 -7.40 11.34 -16.91
C PHE A 45 -7.44 12.02 -15.53
N LEU A 46 -6.73 13.15 -15.35
CA LEU A 46 -6.66 13.86 -14.08
C LEU A 46 -7.99 14.49 -13.68
N ILE A 47 -8.85 14.84 -14.65
CA ILE A 47 -10.17 15.45 -14.39
C ILE A 47 -11.10 14.46 -13.66
N PRO A 48 -11.43 13.28 -14.24
CA PRO A 48 -12.26 12.30 -13.54
C PRO A 48 -11.57 11.74 -12.30
N TYR A 49 -10.24 11.62 -12.29
CA TYR A 49 -9.48 11.21 -11.10
C TYR A 49 -9.69 12.19 -9.93
N GLY A 50 -9.58 13.50 -10.19
CA GLY A 50 -9.80 14.54 -9.18
C GLY A 50 -11.24 14.55 -8.65
N ILE A 51 -12.23 14.41 -9.52
CA ILE A 51 -13.65 14.34 -9.12
C ILE A 51 -13.89 13.13 -8.21
N MET A 52 -13.42 11.94 -8.61
CA MET A 52 -13.57 10.72 -7.80
C MET A 52 -12.81 10.80 -6.47
N LEU A 53 -11.64 11.45 -6.47
CA LEU A 53 -10.88 11.69 -5.24
C LEU A 53 -11.65 12.57 -4.25
N LEU A 54 -12.23 13.67 -4.72
CA LEU A 54 -13.00 14.59 -3.87
C LEU A 54 -14.35 14.00 -3.42
N CYS A 55 -15.06 13.30 -4.30
CA CYS A 55 -16.41 12.78 -4.00
C CYS A 55 -16.40 11.45 -3.24
N ALA A 56 -15.40 10.60 -3.46
CA ALA A 56 -15.37 9.25 -2.88
C ALA A 56 -14.12 9.00 -2.04
N GLY A 57 -12.93 9.41 -2.53
CA GLY A 57 -11.66 9.16 -1.84
C GLY A 57 -11.56 9.85 -0.48
N ILE A 58 -11.67 11.18 -0.45
CA ILE A 58 -11.56 11.98 0.78
C ILE A 58 -12.68 11.62 1.79
N PRO A 59 -13.96 11.50 1.39
CA PRO A 59 -15.02 11.14 2.35
C PRO A 59 -14.83 9.74 2.94
N MET A 60 -14.41 8.74 2.15
CA MET A 60 -14.14 7.40 2.69
C MET A 60 -12.95 7.40 3.65
N PHE A 61 -11.86 8.07 3.29
CA PHE A 61 -10.68 8.17 4.16
C PHE A 61 -11.01 8.87 5.48
N PHE A 62 -11.76 9.98 5.43
CA PHE A 62 -12.20 10.69 6.63
C PHE A 62 -13.12 9.83 7.50
N MET A 63 -14.07 9.11 6.90
CA MET A 63 -14.98 8.20 7.60
C MET A 63 -14.20 7.11 8.36
N GLU A 64 -13.23 6.49 7.70
CA GLU A 64 -12.44 5.40 8.31
C GLU A 64 -11.57 5.89 9.47
N LEU A 65 -10.91 7.05 9.32
CA LEU A 65 -10.15 7.65 10.41
C LEU A 65 -11.05 8.07 11.59
N ALA A 66 -12.18 8.73 11.32
CA ALA A 66 -13.10 9.17 12.35
C ALA A 66 -13.69 7.98 13.13
N LEU A 67 -14.08 6.90 12.43
CA LEU A 67 -14.56 5.67 13.06
C LEU A 67 -13.47 4.99 13.89
N GLY A 68 -12.25 4.90 13.36
CA GLY A 68 -11.12 4.32 14.08
C GLY A 68 -10.78 5.07 15.37
N GLN A 69 -10.80 6.40 15.33
CA GLN A 69 -10.58 7.25 16.51
C GLN A 69 -11.73 7.14 17.53
N TYR A 70 -12.98 7.18 17.07
CA TYR A 70 -14.16 7.14 17.94
C TYR A 70 -14.33 5.78 18.63
N VAL A 71 -14.33 4.69 17.87
CA VAL A 71 -14.59 3.34 18.40
C VAL A 71 -13.36 2.76 19.07
N SER A 72 -12.16 3.17 18.63
CA SER A 72 -10.91 2.83 19.32
C SER A 72 -10.62 1.33 19.38
N LEU A 73 -11.23 0.53 18.50
CA LEU A 73 -11.11 -0.93 18.39
C LEU A 73 -10.52 -1.34 17.03
N GLY A 74 -10.11 -2.59 16.88
CA GLY A 74 -9.65 -3.14 15.59
C GLY A 74 -10.81 -3.39 14.60
N PRO A 75 -10.54 -3.43 13.29
CA PRO A 75 -11.56 -3.56 12.25
C PRO A 75 -12.40 -4.84 12.37
N SER A 76 -11.81 -5.96 12.81
CA SER A 76 -12.54 -7.23 13.03
C SER A 76 -13.62 -7.13 14.12
N VAL A 77 -13.40 -6.27 15.13
CA VAL A 77 -14.30 -6.12 16.28
C VAL A 77 -15.29 -4.96 16.08
N ILE A 78 -14.88 -3.89 15.38
CA ILE A 78 -15.74 -2.72 15.12
C ILE A 78 -17.02 -3.14 14.38
N PHE A 79 -16.90 -3.85 13.26
CA PHE A 79 -18.05 -4.23 12.45
C PHE A 79 -18.99 -5.19 13.18
N GLN A 80 -18.45 -6.10 14.00
CA GLN A 80 -19.26 -6.98 14.84
C GLN A 80 -20.08 -6.20 15.88
N LYS A 81 -19.52 -5.13 16.47
CA LYS A 81 -20.22 -4.31 17.49
C LYS A 81 -21.19 -3.28 16.91
N MET A 82 -20.88 -2.69 15.75
CA MET A 82 -21.77 -1.72 15.11
C MET A 82 -22.93 -2.38 14.37
N ALA A 83 -22.65 -3.41 13.59
CA ALA A 83 -23.65 -4.10 12.79
C ALA A 83 -23.30 -5.58 12.64
N PRO A 84 -23.83 -6.48 13.50
CA PRO A 84 -23.43 -7.88 13.54
C PRO A 84 -23.67 -8.62 12.21
N LEU A 85 -24.62 -8.16 11.38
CA LEU A 85 -24.84 -8.67 10.03
C LEU A 85 -23.63 -8.43 9.10
N PHE A 86 -22.88 -7.35 9.31
CA PHE A 86 -21.68 -6.99 8.55
C PHE A 86 -20.38 -7.43 9.26
N SER A 87 -20.45 -8.30 10.26
CA SER A 87 -19.28 -8.82 10.98
C SER A 87 -18.22 -9.44 10.03
N GLY A 88 -18.66 -10.04 8.92
CA GLY A 88 -17.76 -10.59 7.91
C GLY A 88 -16.85 -9.56 7.21
N VAL A 89 -17.25 -8.28 7.17
CA VAL A 89 -16.47 -7.20 6.52
C VAL A 89 -15.13 -7.00 7.21
N GLY A 90 -15.12 -6.98 8.55
CA GLY A 90 -13.89 -6.81 9.33
C GLY A 90 -12.88 -7.94 9.10
N TRP A 91 -13.37 -9.19 9.01
CA TRP A 91 -12.52 -10.35 8.69
C TRP A 91 -12.03 -10.33 7.24
N ALA A 92 -12.87 -9.90 6.29
CA ALA A 92 -12.47 -9.74 4.89
C ALA A 92 -11.33 -8.72 4.75
N MET A 93 -11.39 -7.59 5.48
CA MET A 93 -10.31 -6.59 5.50
C MET A 93 -8.98 -7.18 5.98
N VAL A 94 -9.00 -8.03 7.02
CA VAL A 94 -7.79 -8.69 7.53
C VAL A 94 -7.21 -9.67 6.50
N ILE A 95 -8.05 -10.48 5.86
CA ILE A 95 -7.61 -11.44 4.83
C ILE A 95 -7.01 -10.72 3.62
N ILE A 96 -7.68 -9.67 3.12
CA ILE A 96 -7.18 -8.85 2.01
C ILE A 96 -5.84 -8.21 2.36
N SER A 97 -5.71 -7.71 3.59
CA SER A 97 -4.45 -7.13 4.08
C SER A 97 -3.32 -8.16 4.12
N LEU A 98 -3.60 -9.40 4.55
CA LEU A 98 -2.62 -10.49 4.56
C LEU A 98 -2.14 -10.85 3.14
N LEU A 99 -3.07 -11.02 2.21
CA LEU A 99 -2.76 -11.34 0.81
C LEU A 99 -1.94 -10.22 0.15
N THR A 100 -2.33 -8.97 0.40
CA THR A 100 -1.60 -7.80 -0.09
C THR A 100 -0.19 -7.76 0.49
N CYS A 101 -0.04 -8.00 1.79
CA CYS A 101 1.25 -8.06 2.46
C CYS A 101 2.18 -9.10 1.83
N ALA A 102 1.68 -10.31 1.55
CA ALA A 102 2.48 -11.38 0.94
C ALA A 102 3.03 -10.99 -0.44
N TYR A 103 2.18 -10.44 -1.31
CA TYR A 103 2.58 -10.00 -2.65
C TYR A 103 3.55 -8.81 -2.62
N TYR A 104 3.29 -7.81 -1.77
CA TYR A 104 4.14 -6.62 -1.68
C TYR A 104 5.53 -6.95 -1.09
N ASN A 105 5.63 -7.87 -0.13
CA ASN A 105 6.92 -8.32 0.39
C ASN A 105 7.80 -8.97 -0.68
N LEU A 106 7.20 -9.72 -1.61
CA LEU A 106 7.93 -10.33 -2.73
C LEU A 106 8.50 -9.26 -3.66
N ILE A 107 7.74 -8.20 -3.96
CA ILE A 107 8.25 -7.07 -4.75
C ILE A 107 9.38 -6.34 -4.00
N LEU A 108 9.22 -6.11 -2.70
CA LEU A 108 10.27 -5.49 -1.90
C LEU A 108 11.55 -6.34 -1.91
N ALA A 109 11.44 -7.66 -1.83
CA ALA A 109 12.58 -8.56 -1.95
C ALA A 109 13.31 -8.42 -3.29
N TRP A 110 12.57 -8.29 -4.40
CA TRP A 110 13.17 -7.99 -5.70
C TRP A 110 13.85 -6.62 -5.72
N ALA A 111 13.20 -5.58 -5.19
CA ALA A 111 13.79 -4.25 -5.12
C ALA A 111 15.09 -4.23 -4.30
N PHE A 112 15.12 -4.95 -3.16
CA PHE A 112 16.34 -5.13 -2.37
C PHE A 112 17.42 -5.87 -3.16
N PHE A 113 17.07 -6.97 -3.83
CA PHE A 113 18.01 -7.72 -4.68
C PHE A 113 18.66 -6.82 -5.74
N TYR A 114 17.86 -6.07 -6.51
CA TYR A 114 18.36 -5.13 -7.52
C TYR A 114 19.15 -3.97 -6.92
N THR A 115 18.79 -3.50 -5.72
CA THR A 115 19.54 -2.45 -5.00
C THR A 115 20.96 -2.93 -4.67
N PHE A 116 21.10 -4.12 -4.09
CA PHE A 116 22.42 -4.68 -3.77
C PHE A 116 23.22 -5.05 -5.02
N ALA A 117 22.56 -5.58 -6.06
CA ALA A 117 23.21 -5.87 -7.33
C ALA A 117 23.72 -4.60 -8.03
N SER A 118 23.13 -3.42 -7.75
CA SER A 118 23.56 -2.13 -8.29
C SER A 118 24.83 -1.57 -7.64
N PHE A 119 25.32 -2.16 -6.55
CA PHE A 119 26.60 -1.76 -5.95
C PHE A 119 27.82 -2.36 -6.66
N SER A 120 27.61 -3.27 -7.61
CA SER A 120 28.64 -3.78 -8.50
C SER A 120 29.09 -2.72 -9.52
N LYS A 121 30.39 -2.69 -9.86
CA LYS A 121 30.93 -1.75 -10.85
C LYS A 121 30.31 -1.92 -12.23
N ASP A 122 30.15 -3.17 -12.65
CA ASP A 122 29.46 -3.52 -13.88
C ASP A 122 28.06 -4.01 -13.53
N LEU A 123 27.04 -3.34 -14.07
CA LEU A 123 25.65 -3.71 -13.80
C LEU A 123 25.32 -5.00 -14.57
N PRO A 124 24.75 -6.03 -13.91
CA PRO A 124 24.52 -7.32 -14.54
C PRO A 124 23.48 -7.24 -15.67
N TRP A 125 22.53 -6.32 -15.62
CA TRP A 125 21.57 -6.07 -16.72
C TRP A 125 22.06 -5.04 -17.75
N GLY A 126 23.31 -4.57 -17.65
CA GLY A 126 23.90 -3.62 -18.60
C GLY A 126 24.57 -4.25 -19.82
N HIS A 127 24.77 -5.57 -19.82
CA HIS A 127 25.44 -6.31 -20.90
C HIS A 127 24.81 -7.70 -21.10
N CYS A 128 24.97 -8.27 -22.30
CA CYS A 128 24.37 -9.56 -22.64
C CYS A 128 25.26 -10.77 -22.32
N ASN A 129 26.48 -10.58 -21.78
CA ASN A 129 27.40 -11.67 -21.48
C ASN A 129 27.21 -12.26 -20.07
N ASN A 130 26.01 -12.76 -19.78
CA ASN A 130 25.67 -13.39 -18.49
C ASN A 130 25.10 -14.79 -18.67
N ASP A 131 25.25 -15.65 -17.67
CA ASP A 131 24.78 -17.05 -17.67
C ASP A 131 23.24 -17.18 -17.78
N PHE A 132 22.50 -16.13 -17.42
CA PHE A 132 21.04 -16.11 -17.49
C PHE A 132 20.49 -15.62 -18.84
N ASN A 133 21.34 -15.18 -19.76
CA ASN A 133 20.93 -14.71 -21.08
C ASN A 133 20.83 -15.86 -22.08
N SER A 134 19.84 -15.81 -22.99
CA SER A 134 19.70 -16.79 -24.07
C SER A 134 20.60 -16.42 -25.26
N VAL A 135 20.99 -17.41 -26.06
CA VAL A 135 21.88 -17.24 -27.24
C VAL A 135 21.29 -16.28 -28.29
N GLU A 136 19.97 -16.06 -28.25
CA GLU A 136 19.22 -15.24 -29.20
C GLU A 136 19.02 -13.79 -28.74
N THR A 137 19.51 -13.43 -27.54
CA THR A 137 19.51 -12.02 -27.11
C THR A 137 20.62 -11.27 -27.83
N GLU A 138 20.30 -10.74 -29.01
CA GLU A 138 21.07 -9.64 -29.59
C GLU A 138 20.98 -8.44 -28.62
N CYS A 139 22.11 -8.17 -27.98
CA CYS A 139 22.48 -6.80 -27.61
C CYS A 139 22.73 -6.02 -28.93
#